data_AF-A0A2K3KG05-F1
#
_entry.id   AF-A0A2K3KG05-F1
#
_cell.length_a   1.000
_cell.length_b   1.000
_cell.length_c   1.000
_cell.angle_alpha   90.00
_cell.angle_beta   90.00
_cell.angle_gamma   90.00
#
_symmetry.space_group_name_H-M   'P 1'
#
loop_
_entity.id
_entity.type
_entity.pdbx_description
1 polymer ?
#
loop_
_entity_poly.entity_id
_entity_poly.type
_entity_poly.pdbx_seq_one_letter_code
_entity_poly.pdbx_strand_id
1 'polypeptide(L)' 'MKKYQGSTKVKRAQLQALKREFEVLEMKEGEYVEDYFSRTLAIANRMSAQGERLEEDLKIHGFKV' A
#
# COMPACT_ATOMS: atom_id res chain seq x y z
N MET A 1 19.36 6.06 19.76
CA MET A 1 19.24 6.09 18.29
C MET A 1 17.77 5.96 17.88
N LYS A 2 17.10 7.07 17.53
CA LYS A 2 15.72 7.07 17.00
C LYS A 2 15.74 6.93 15.47
N LYS A 3 16.15 5.78 14.92
CA LYS A 3 16.18 5.56 13.46
C LYS A 3 14.91 4.91 12.90
N TYR A 4 14.02 4.39 13.75
CA TYR A 4 12.86 3.59 13.32
C TYR A 4 11.54 4.38 13.17
N GLN A 5 11.38 5.53 13.85
CA GLN A 5 10.14 6.34 13.74
C GLN A 5 9.91 6.94 12.35
N GLY A 6 10.97 7.20 11.58
CA GLY A 6 10.85 7.65 10.19
C GLY A 6 10.26 6.57 9.29
N SER A 7 10.63 5.31 9.52
CA SER A 7 10.18 4.18 8.70
C SER A 7 8.66 3.95 8.83
N THR A 8 8.12 3.99 10.04
CA THR A 8 6.68 3.78 10.27
C THR A 8 5.82 4.91 9.70
N LYS A 9 6.25 6.17 9.81
CA LYS A 9 5.53 7.32 9.22
C LYS A 9 5.55 7.28 7.68
N VAL A 10 6.70 6.94 7.10
CA VAL A 10 6.84 6.80 5.64
C VAL A 10 5.97 5.66 5.11
N LYS A 11 5.96 4.49 5.77
CA LYS A 11 5.09 3.36 5.39
C LYS A 11 3.61 3.73 5.43
N ARG A 12 3.15 4.43 6.47
CA ARG A 12 1.76 4.91 6.58
C ARG A 12 1.40 5.90 5.47
N ALA A 13 2.30 6.84 5.17
CA ALA A 13 2.10 7.79 4.08
C ALA A 13 2.03 7.10 2.71
N GLN A 14 2.88 6.10 2.46
CA GLN A 14 2.85 5.28 1.25
C GLN A 14 1.53 4.52 1.10
N LEU A 15 1.04 3.88 2.18
CA LEU A 15 -0.24 3.19 2.15
C LEU A 15 -1.42 4.13 1.92
N GLN A 16 -1.40 5.32 2.54
CA GLN A 16 -2.43 6.34 2.28
C GLN A 16 -2.41 6.85 0.84
N ALA A 17 -1.22 7.01 0.24
CA ALA A 17 -1.10 7.39 -1.16
C ALA A 17 -1.71 6.32 -2.09
N LEU A 18 -1.42 5.04 -1.84
CA LEU A 18 -1.99 3.92 -2.63
C LEU A 18 -3.51 3.82 -2.47
N LYS A 19 -4.04 4.04 -1.25
CA LYS A 19 -5.50 4.10 -1.02
C LYS A 19 -6.14 5.20 -1.84
N ARG A 20 -5.56 6.41 -1.83
CA ARG A 20 -6.06 7.53 -2.61
C ARG A 20 -5.99 7.25 -4.11
N GLU A 21 -4.90 6.64 -4.59
CA GLU A 21 -4.76 6.21 -5.99
C GLU A 21 -5.83 5.20 -6.40
N PHE A 22 -6.18 4.27 -5.51
CA PHE A 22 -7.26 3.31 -5.72
C PHE A 22 -8.66 3.94 -5.67
N GLU A 23 -8.90 4.88 -4.75
CA GLU A 23 -10.20 5.58 -4.62
C GLU A 23 -10.57 6.38 -5.87
N VAL A 24 -9.58 6.96 -6.56
CA VAL A 24 -9.78 7.69 -7.81
C VAL A 24 -9.52 6.82 -9.05
N LEU A 25 -9.29 5.51 -8.85
CA LEU A 25 -9.02 4.61 -9.96
C LEU A 25 -10.32 4.40 -10.75
N GLU A 26 -10.29 4.86 -11.99
CA GLU A 26 -11.35 4.65 -12.96
C GLU A 26 -10.76 4.16 -14.28
N MET A 27 -11.60 3.44 -15.02
CA MET A 27 -11.27 3.02 -16.37
C MET A 27 -11.37 4.23 -17.28
N LYS A 28 -10.34 4.48 -18.08
CA LYS A 28 -10.31 5.61 -18.99
C LYS A 28 -11.13 5.31 -20.24
N GLU A 29 -11.61 6.36 -20.90
CA GLU A 29 -12.24 6.22 -22.22
C GLU A 29 -11.23 5.63 -23.22
N GLY A 30 -11.61 4.55 -23.90
CA GLY A 30 -10.74 3.84 -24.84
C GLY A 30 -9.68 2.93 -24.19
N GLU A 31 -9.68 2.77 -22.87
CA GLU A 31 -8.83 1.80 -22.20
C GLU A 31 -9.39 0.38 -22.33
N TYR A 32 -8.51 -0.58 -22.65
CA TYR A 32 -8.89 -1.98 -22.64
C TYR A 32 -9.07 -2.50 -21.22
N VAL A 33 -10.03 -3.41 -21.05
CA VAL A 33 -10.33 -4.04 -19.75
C VAL A 33 -9.07 -4.71 -19.17
N GLU A 34 -8.22 -5.30 -20.01
CA GLU A 34 -6.97 -5.95 -19.58
C GLU A 34 -5.96 -4.95 -19.00
N ASP A 35 -5.85 -3.76 -19.61
CA ASP A 35 -4.97 -2.70 -19.12
C ASP A 35 -5.47 -2.15 -17.78
N TYR A 36 -6.77 -1.89 -17.69
CA TYR A 36 -7.41 -1.46 -16.44
C TYR A 36 -7.24 -2.48 -15.32
N PHE A 37 -7.45 -3.76 -15.63
CA PHE A 37 -7.27 -4.86 -14.69
C PHE A 37 -5.81 -4.95 -14.23
N SER A 38 -4.85 -4.83 -15.14
CA SER A 38 -3.42 -4.85 -14.83
C SER A 38 -3.01 -3.71 -13.90
N ARG A 39 -3.50 -2.49 -14.14
CA ARG A 39 -3.28 -1.33 -13.24
C ARG A 39 -3.89 -1.56 -11.86
N THR A 40 -5.13 -2.05 -11.81
CA THR A 40 -5.84 -2.37 -10.57
C THR A 40 -5.07 -3.40 -9.74
N LEU A 41 -4.62 -4.48 -10.39
CA LEU A 41 -3.85 -5.55 -9.75
C LEU A 41 -2.50 -5.04 -9.24
N ALA A 42 -1.83 -4.17 -10.00
CA ALA A 42 -0.57 -3.57 -9.58
C ALA A 42 -0.73 -2.72 -8.29
N ILE A 43 -1.79 -1.94 -8.17
CA ILE A 43 -2.09 -1.15 -6.96
C ILE A 43 -2.40 -2.09 -5.79
N ALA A 44 -3.25 -3.11 -5.98
CA ALA A 44 -3.59 -4.08 -4.95
C ALA A 44 -2.34 -4.83 -4.43
N ASN A 45 -1.47 -5.29 -5.32
CA ASN A 45 -0.23 -5.97 -4.94
C ASN A 45 0.70 -5.06 -4.12
N ARG A 46 0.81 -3.78 -4.50
CA ARG A 46 1.58 -2.80 -3.72
C ARG A 46 0.97 -2.57 -2.35
N MET A 47 -0.35 -2.50 -2.23
CA MET A 47 -1.03 -2.35 -0.94
C MET A 47 -0.80 -3.56 -0.02
N SER A 48 -0.94 -4.78 -0.54
CA SER A 48 -0.71 -6.01 0.22
C SER A 48 0.73 -6.13 0.72
N ALA A 49 1.72 -5.87 -0.15
CA ALA A 49 3.13 -5.90 0.23
C ALA A 49 3.49 -4.88 1.34
N GLN A 50 2.84 -3.71 1.35
CA GLN A 50 3.01 -2.74 2.45
C GLN A 50 2.27 -3.17 3.72
N GLY A 51 1.15 -3.87 3.61
CA GLY A 51 0.37 -4.41 4.73
C GLY A 51 1.10 -5.52 5.48
N GLU A 52 1.64 -6.52 4.77
CA GLU A 52 2.47 -7.59 5.34
C GLU A 52 3.69 -7.01 6.06
N ARG A 53 4.37 -6.03 5.46
CA ARG A 53 5.50 -5.33 6.08
C ARG A 53 5.10 -4.51 7.31
N LEU A 54 3.85 -4.08 7.44
CA LEU A 54 3.34 -3.37 8.60
C LEU A 54 3.02 -4.35 9.74
N GLU A 55 2.44 -5.51 9.43
CA GLU A 55 2.23 -6.59 10.38
C GLU A 55 3.55 -7.18 10.89
N GLU A 56 4.54 -7.37 10.03
CA GLU A 56 5.89 -7.79 10.44
C GLU A 56 6.54 -6.76 11.36
N ASP A 57 6.50 -5.46 11.03
CA ASP A 57 7.08 -4.39 11.86
C ASP A 57 6.40 -4.30 13.25
N LEU A 58 5.07 -4.52 13.30
CA LEU A 58 4.28 -4.59 14.54
C LEU A 58 4.61 -5.85 15.36
N LYS A 59 4.81 -7.00 14.71
CA LYS A 59 5.22 -8.25 15.38
C LYS A 59 6.64 -8.15 15.95
N ILE A 60 7.56 -7.48 15.25
CA ILE A 60 8.95 -7.28 15.70
C ILE A 60 9.01 -6.30 16.90
N HIS A 61 8.03 -5.40 17.06
CA HIS A 61 7.98 -4.44 18.16
C HIS A 61 7.18 -4.88 19.40
N GLY A 62 6.74 -6.14 19.46
CA GLY A 62 6.24 -6.72 20.70
C GLY A 62 4.98 -6.03 21.25
N PHE A 63 3.85 -6.19 20.56
CA PHE A 63 2.54 -6.19 21.22
C PHE A 63 1.73 -7.36 20.65
N LYS A 64 1.67 -8.44 21.45
CA LYS A 64 0.69 -9.49 21.29
C LYS A 64 -0.55 -8.98 22.03
N VAL A 65 -1.66 -8.79 21.32
CA VAL A 65 -2.99 -8.63 21.94
C VAL A 65 -3.40 -9.98 22.51
#